data_AF-A0A380P263-F1
#
_entry.id   AF-A0A380P263-F1
#
_cell.length_a   1.000
_cell.length_b   1.000
_cell.length_c   1.000
_cell.angle_alpha   90.00
_cell.angle_beta   90.00
_cell.angle_gamma   90.00
#
_symmetry.space_group_name_H-M   'P 1'
#
loop_
_entity.id
_entity.type
_entity.pdbx_description
1 polymer ?
#
loop_
_entity_poly.entity_id
_entity_poly.type
_entity_poly.pdbx_seq_one_letter_code
_entity_poly.pdbx_strand_id
1 'polypeptide(L)'
;METLQRLQTKYATDAGSGLMLVKHGQQYQLVTKTELAPVIHQYFTAPITSNLSQSALEVLAIVAYQQPVTRIDVDEIRGVKSSAMLQN
;
A
#
# COMPACT_ATOMS: atom_id res chain seq x y z
N MET A 1 -27.33 28.20 2.56
CA MET A 1 -25.94 28.73 2.69
C MET A 1 -25.43 28.58 4.13
N GLU A 2 -26.20 29.04 5.13
CA GLU A 2 -25.84 28.99 6.55
C GLU A 2 -25.45 27.59 7.09
N THR A 3 -26.18 26.54 6.70
CA THR A 3 -25.90 25.16 7.15
C THR A 3 -24.54 24.64 6.68
N LEU A 4 -24.12 24.98 5.45
CA LEU A 4 -22.84 24.56 4.89
C LEU A 4 -21.69 25.32 5.55
N GLN A 5 -21.87 26.60 5.86
CA GLN A 5 -20.90 27.36 6.64
C GLN A 5 -20.75 26.78 8.05
N ARG A 6 -21.86 26.47 8.72
CA ARG A 6 -21.83 25.80 10.04
C ARG A 6 -21.10 24.46 9.99
N LEU A 7 -21.34 23.67 8.93
CA LEU A 7 -20.68 22.39 8.72
C LEU A 7 -19.18 22.56 8.46
N GLN A 8 -18.79 23.54 7.64
CA GLN A 8 -17.40 23.89 7.39
C GLN A 8 -16.68 24.29 8.67
N THR A 9 -17.28 25.16 9.49
CA THR A 9 -16.72 25.56 10.79
C THR A 9 -16.57 24.37 11.72
N LYS A 10 -17.60 23.51 11.82
CA LYS A 10 -17.54 22.30 12.65
C LYS A 10 -16.32 21.45 12.29
N TYR A 11 -16.14 21.11 11.02
CA TYR A 11 -15.01 20.29 10.58
C TYR A 11 -13.65 20.99 10.72
N ALA A 12 -13.61 22.32 10.57
CA ALA A 12 -12.40 23.10 10.77
C ALA A 12 -11.94 23.14 12.24
N THR A 13 -12.88 23.22 13.19
CA THR A 13 -12.57 23.33 14.63
C THR A 13 -12.43 21.99 15.34
N ASP A 14 -13.01 20.92 14.78
CA ASP A 14 -12.96 19.59 15.38
C ASP A 14 -11.60 18.92 15.12
N ALA A 15 -10.74 18.92 16.13
CA ALA A 15 -9.44 18.25 16.08
C ALA A 15 -9.54 16.71 15.97
N GLY A 16 -10.68 16.12 16.35
CA GLY A 16 -10.94 14.68 16.22
C GLY A 16 -11.37 14.27 14.81
N SER A 17 -11.69 15.21 13.93
CA SER A 17 -12.06 14.93 12.54
C SER A 17 -10.87 15.07 11.60
N GLY A 18 -10.67 14.08 10.74
CA GLY A 18 -9.69 14.16 9.64
C GLY A 18 -10.22 14.85 8.38
N LEU A 19 -11.45 15.35 8.39
CA LEU A 19 -12.12 15.90 7.21
C LEU A 19 -12.26 17.42 7.29
N MET A 20 -12.35 18.04 6.11
CA MET A 20 -12.74 19.44 5.93
C MET A 20 -13.68 19.57 4.74
N LEU A 21 -14.55 20.58 4.79
CA LEU A 21 -15.44 20.90 3.69
C LEU A 21 -14.83 22.03 2.85
N VAL A 22 -14.66 21.81 1.55
CA VAL A 22 -14.11 22.79 0.61
C VAL A 22 -15.14 23.12 -0.45
N LYS A 23 -15.19 24.40 -0.84
CA LYS A 23 -16.06 24.89 -1.92
C LYS A 23 -15.24 25.05 -3.19
N HIS A 24 -15.57 24.31 -4.25
CA HIS A 24 -15.00 24.44 -5.59
C HIS A 24 -16.10 24.92 -6.55
N GLY A 25 -16.04 26.21 -6.93
CA GLY A 25 -17.08 26.82 -7.76
C GLY A 25 -18.47 26.73 -7.11
N GLN A 26 -19.37 25.98 -7.74
CA GLN A 26 -20.74 25.74 -7.25
C GLN A 26 -20.88 24.44 -6.44
N GLN A 27 -19.80 23.66 -6.28
CA GLN A 27 -19.82 22.38 -5.60
C GLN A 27 -19.13 22.45 -4.23
N TYR A 28 -19.58 21.60 -3.32
CA TYR A 28 -18.97 21.37 -2.02
C TYR A 28 -18.45 19.94 -1.97
N GLN A 29 -17.21 19.77 -1.50
CA GLN A 29 -16.56 18.46 -1.40
C GLN A 29 -16.01 18.28 0.00
N LEU A 30 -16.19 17.08 0.55
CA LEU A 30 -15.45 16.63 1.71
C LEU A 30 -14.08 16.14 1.25
N VAL A 31 -13.04 16.68 1.86
CA VAL A 31 -11.65 16.28 1.61
C VAL A 31 -10.96 16.02 2.94
N THR A 32 -9.83 15.33 2.92
CA THR A 32 -9.01 15.16 4.11
C THR A 32 -8.27 16.45 4.44
N LYS A 33 -8.02 16.69 5.73
CA LYS A 33 -7.21 17.83 6.17
C LYS A 33 -5.79 17.70 5.64
N THR A 34 -5.18 18.82 5.26
CA THR A 34 -3.85 18.88 4.66
C THR A 34 -2.76 18.28 5.57
N GLU A 35 -2.93 18.39 6.88
CA GLU A 35 -2.03 17.78 7.88
C GLU A 35 -1.96 16.24 7.80
N LEU A 36 -2.98 15.60 7.24
CA LEU A 36 -3.01 14.14 7.04
C LEU A 36 -2.34 13.70 5.73
N ALA A 37 -1.89 14.64 4.88
CA ALA A 37 -1.29 14.30 3.59
C ALA A 37 -0.12 13.31 3.70
N PRO A 38 0.83 13.44 4.66
CA PRO A 38 1.92 12.47 4.81
C PRO A 38 1.44 11.06 5.16
N VAL A 39 0.46 10.95 6.07
CA VAL A 39 -0.09 9.66 6.53
C VAL A 39 -0.86 8.98 5.40
N ILE A 40 -1.68 9.74 4.68
CA ILE A 40 -2.44 9.24 3.53
C ILE A 40 -1.50 8.80 2.42
N HIS A 41 -0.48 9.62 2.12
CA HIS A 41 0.55 9.25 1.15
C HIS A 41 1.22 7.95 1.54
N GLN A 42 1.70 7.84 2.79
CA GLN A 42 2.30 6.61 3.30
C GLN A 42 1.38 5.40 3.16
N TYR A 43 0.08 5.55 3.46
CA TYR A 43 -0.90 4.46 3.31
C TYR A 43 -1.00 3.97 1.86
N PHE A 44 -1.02 4.88 0.88
CA PHE A 44 -1.11 4.51 -0.54
C PHE A 44 0.21 4.09 -1.17
N THR A 45 1.35 4.57 -0.66
CA THR A 45 2.69 4.19 -1.14
C THR A 45 3.30 3.04 -0.38
N ALA A 46 2.72 2.63 0.75
CA ALA A 46 3.15 1.45 1.47
C ALA A 46 3.09 0.29 0.48
N PRO A 47 4.22 -0.39 0.22
CA PRO A 47 4.17 -1.60 -0.59
C PRO A 47 3.14 -2.51 0.08
N ILE A 48 2.17 -2.99 -0.71
CA ILE A 48 1.36 -4.11 -0.28
C ILE A 48 2.39 -5.21 0.00
N THR A 49 2.67 -5.45 1.28
CA THR A 49 3.53 -6.56 1.68
C THR A 49 2.72 -7.81 1.41
N SER A 50 2.62 -8.21 0.15
CA SER A 50 2.14 -9.53 -0.21
C SER A 50 3.17 -10.50 0.35
N ASN A 51 2.74 -11.32 1.29
CA ASN A 51 3.58 -12.41 1.78
C ASN A 51 4.07 -13.22 0.58
N LEU A 52 5.33 -13.66 0.64
CA LEU A 52 5.86 -14.60 -0.34
C LEU A 52 4.94 -15.82 -0.39
N SER A 53 4.58 -16.26 -1.59
CA SER A 53 3.87 -17.54 -1.75
C SER A 53 4.72 -18.68 -1.19
N GLN A 54 4.07 -19.79 -0.83
CA GLN A 54 4.78 -21.00 -0.42
C GLN A 54 5.85 -21.42 -1.44
N SER A 55 5.53 -21.34 -2.74
CA SER A 55 6.45 -21.63 -3.84
C SER A 55 7.65 -20.66 -3.86
N ALA A 56 7.44 -19.38 -3.55
CA ALA A 56 8.54 -18.41 -3.47
C ALA A 56 9.44 -18.66 -2.25
N LEU A 57 8.85 -19.05 -1.11
CA LEU A 57 9.60 -19.40 0.10
C LEU A 57 10.46 -20.66 -0.11
N GLU A 58 9.95 -21.68 -0.80
CA GLU A 58 10.73 -22.87 -1.15
C GLU A 58 11.94 -22.52 -2.00
N VAL A 59 11.75 -21.68 -3.03
CA VAL A 59 12.84 -21.21 -3.89
C VAL A 59 13.85 -20.40 -3.09
N LEU A 60 13.39 -19.49 -2.22
CA LEU A 60 14.25 -18.69 -1.35
C LEU A 60 15.08 -19.58 -0.41
N ALA A 61 14.49 -20.63 0.17
CA ALA A 61 15.18 -21.55 1.06
C ALA A 61 16.27 -22.35 0.32
N ILE A 62 15.96 -22.89 -0.87
CA ILE A 62 16.95 -23.61 -1.69
C ILE A 62 18.13 -22.70 -2.01
N VAL A 63 17.84 -21.48 -2.48
CA VAL A 63 18.86 -20.49 -2.78
C VAL A 63 19.69 -20.22 -1.52
N ALA A 64 19.09 -19.79 -0.40
CA ALA A 64 19.81 -19.40 0.81
C ALA A 64 20.76 -20.48 1.37
N TYR A 65 20.39 -21.76 1.30
CA TYR A 65 21.19 -22.86 1.85
C TYR A 65 22.14 -23.53 0.86
N GLN A 66 21.96 -23.32 -0.45
CA GLN A 66 22.75 -24.01 -1.48
C GLN A 66 23.51 -23.06 -2.41
N GLN A 67 23.64 -21.76 -2.09
CA GLN A 67 24.47 -20.86 -2.91
C GLN A 67 25.94 -21.32 -2.92
N PRO A 68 26.62 -21.29 -4.09
CA PRO A 68 26.11 -20.88 -5.39
C PRO A 68 25.30 -21.99 -6.08
N VAL A 69 24.09 -21.67 -6.57
CA VAL A 69 23.17 -22.61 -7.24
C VAL A 69 22.60 -21.97 -8.50
N THR A 70 22.39 -22.74 -9.55
CA THR A 70 21.79 -22.25 -10.80
C THR A 70 20.27 -22.41 -10.80
N ARG A 71 19.59 -21.65 -11.67
CA ARG A 71 18.14 -21.78 -11.87
C ARG A 71 17.74 -23.18 -12.35
N ILE A 72 18.61 -23.89 -13.07
CA ILE A 72 18.35 -25.27 -13.51
C ILE A 72 18.36 -26.21 -12.30
N ASP A 73 19.34 -26.06 -11.40
CA ASP A 73 19.43 -26.89 -10.18
C ASP A 73 18.21 -26.67 -9.26
N VAL A 74 17.74 -25.43 -9.12
CA VAL A 74 16.53 -25.13 -8.35
C VAL A 74 15.28 -25.78 -8.97
N ASP A 75 15.15 -25.72 -10.30
CA ASP A 75 14.05 -26.38 -11.02
C ASP A 75 14.10 -27.91 -10.82
N GLU A 76 15.31 -28.50 -10.79
CA GLU A 76 15.53 -29.93 -10.54
C GLU A 76 15.17 -30.33 -9.10
N ILE A 77 15.64 -29.58 -8.11
CA ILE A 77 15.35 -29.84 -6.68
C ILE A 77 13.84 -29.75 -6.41
N ARG A 78 13.14 -28.81 -7.05
CA ARG A 78 11.68 -28.64 -6.88
C ARG A 78 10.84 -29.54 -7.79
N GLY A 79 11.42 -30.08 -8.85
CA GLY A 79 10.69 -30.83 -9.89
C GLY A 79 9.69 -29.99 -10.69
N VAL A 80 9.70 -28.67 -10.58
CA VAL A 80 8.80 -27.74 -11.27
C VAL A 80 9.53 -26.45 -11.67
N LYS A 81 9.03 -25.76 -12.72
CA LYS A 81 9.60 -24.49 -13.19
C LYS A 81 9.46 -23.39 -12.12
N SER A 82 10.58 -22.80 -11.71
CA SER A 82 10.67 -21.79 -10.64
C SER A 82 11.02 -20.40 -11.16
N SER A 83 11.05 -20.18 -12.48
CA SER A 83 11.46 -18.91 -13.10
C SER A 83 10.71 -17.69 -12.59
N ALA A 84 9.38 -17.80 -12.37
CA ALA A 84 8.59 -16.69 -11.87
C ALA A 84 8.97 -16.27 -10.44
N MET A 85 9.47 -17.19 -9.61
CA MET A 85 9.85 -16.89 -8.23
C MET A 85 11.26 -16.28 -8.14
N LEU A 86 12.10 -16.50 -9.16
CA LEU A 86 13.46 -15.94 -9.26
C LEU A 86 13.51 -14.54 -9.89
N GLN A 87 12.38 -14.07 -10.44
CA GLN A 87 12.29 -12.82 -11.21
C GLN A 87 11.60 -11.68 -10.45
N ASN A 88 10.98 -11.98 -9.30
CA ASN A 88 10.28 -11.03 -8.44
C ASN A 88 11.20 -10.42 -7.38
#